data_AF-A0A0C3EYL0-F1
#
_entry.id   AF-A0A0C3EYL0-F1
#
_cell.length_a   1.000
_cell.length_b   1.000
_cell.length_c   1.000
_cell.angle_alpha   90.00
_cell.angle_beta   90.00
_cell.angle_gamma   90.00
#
_symmetry.space_group_name_H-M   'P 1'
#
loop_
_entity.id
_entity.type
_entity.pdbx_description
1 polymer ?
#
loop_
_entity_poly.entity_id
_entity_poly.type
_entity_poly.pdbx_seq_one_letter_code
_entity_poly.pdbx_strand_id
1 'polypeptide(L)'
;TIYPVQCCCINPVCEHAMRQLLLKKEQQRCAVVFTVADGACLAWSVHLYCTECKTNYHNNYSVCGGVQTYFGGVPDLIQVGEHQLIKTALINTWVDLMLTAW
;
A
#
# COMPACT_ATOMS: atom_id res chain seq x y z
N THR A 1 10.17 7.30 -1.50
CA THR A 1 8.71 7.59 -1.48
C THR A 1 7.98 6.43 -2.10
N ILE A 2 6.88 6.01 -1.51
CA ILE A 2 6.08 4.84 -1.85
C ILE A 2 4.75 5.36 -2.39
N TYR A 3 4.36 4.87 -3.57
CA TYR A 3 3.11 5.22 -4.22
C TYR A 3 2.24 3.97 -4.35
N PRO A 4 0.91 4.12 -4.34
CA PRO A 4 0.01 3.05 -4.76
C PRO A 4 0.35 2.61 -6.18
N VAL A 5 0.23 1.31 -6.44
CA VAL A 5 0.45 0.75 -7.79
C VAL A 5 -0.57 1.33 -8.78
N GLN A 6 -1.77 1.65 -8.30
CA GLN A 6 -2.85 2.19 -9.10
C GLN A 6 -2.70 3.71 -9.23
N CYS A 7 -2.28 4.16 -10.41
CA CYS A 7 -2.28 5.59 -10.75
C CYS A 7 -3.66 6.08 -11.25
N CYS A 8 -4.56 5.16 -11.59
CA CYS A 8 -5.94 5.41 -12.03
C CYS A 8 -6.93 4.73 -11.07
N CYS A 9 -8.18 5.19 -11.08
CA CYS A 9 -9.26 4.49 -10.37
C CYS A 9 -9.48 3.10 -10.97
N ILE A 10 -9.55 2.06 -10.12
CA ILE A 10 -9.83 0.68 -10.56
C ILE A 10 -11.27 0.25 -10.32
N ASN A 11 -12.11 1.12 -9.76
CA ASN A 11 -13.53 0.84 -9.59
C ASN A 11 -14.22 0.86 -10.97
N PRO A 12 -14.67 -0.28 -11.51
CA PRO A 12 -15.16 -0.36 -12.89
C PRO A 12 -16.43 0.45 -13.14
N VAL A 13 -17.20 0.76 -12.09
CA VAL A 13 -18.43 1.56 -12.19
C VAL A 13 -18.17 3.07 -12.01
N CYS A 14 -16.92 3.49 -11.82
CA CYS A 14 -16.56 4.89 -11.62
C CYS A 14 -16.24 5.58 -12.95
N GLU A 15 -16.79 6.77 -13.20
CA GLU A 15 -16.49 7.55 -14.41
C GLU A 15 -15.00 7.87 -14.58
N HIS A 16 -14.28 8.13 -13.48
CA HIS A 16 -12.84 8.33 -13.51
C HIS A 16 -12.07 7.10 -13.98
N ALA A 17 -12.55 5.90 -13.66
CA ALA A 17 -11.97 4.65 -14.14
C ALA A 17 -12.26 4.45 -15.63
N MET A 18 -13.50 4.72 -16.06
CA MET A 18 -13.89 4.62 -17.48
C MET A 18 -13.09 5.57 -18.37
N ARG A 19 -12.82 6.79 -17.88
CA ARG A 19 -12.00 7.79 -18.59
C ARG A 19 -10.49 7.63 -18.36
N GLN A 20 -10.06 6.64 -17.58
CA GLN A 20 -8.65 6.41 -17.22
C GLN A 20 -7.95 7.68 -16.70
N LEU A 21 -8.65 8.46 -15.88
CA LEU A 21 -8.12 9.69 -15.33
C LEU A 21 -7.13 9.39 -14.21
N LEU A 22 -5.98 10.06 -14.28
CA LEU A 22 -4.95 9.98 -13.25
C LEU A 22 -5.49 10.52 -11.93
N LEU A 23 -5.33 9.71 -10.88
CA LEU A 23 -5.64 10.10 -9.53
C LEU A 23 -4.63 11.15 -9.05
N LYS A 24 -5.13 12.14 -8.31
CA LYS A 24 -4.28 13.14 -7.69
C LYS A 24 -3.86 12.67 -6.31
N LYS A 25 -2.68 13.11 -5.92
CA LYS A 25 -2.17 12.99 -4.55
C LYS A 25 -3.11 13.71 -3.60
N GLU A 26 -3.61 12.98 -2.61
CA GLU A 26 -4.40 13.56 -1.53
C GLU A 26 -3.52 13.80 -0.31
N GLN A 27 -2.79 12.77 0.12
CA GLN A 27 -2.00 12.82 1.34
C GLN A 27 -0.62 12.21 1.14
N GLN A 28 0.35 12.71 1.90
CA GLN A 28 1.66 12.07 2.07
C GLN A 28 1.99 12.04 3.56
N ARG A 29 2.48 10.90 4.03
CA ARG A 29 2.81 10.67 5.44
C ARG A 29 4.21 10.11 5.58
N CYS A 30 4.91 10.53 6.62
CA CYS A 30 6.17 9.90 7.01
C CYS A 30 5.89 8.44 7.35
N ALA A 31 6.73 7.54 6.86
CA ALA A 31 6.63 6.12 7.15
C ALA A 31 8.01 5.55 7.44
N VAL A 32 8.04 4.40 8.09
CA VAL A 32 9.24 3.59 8.30
C VAL A 32 9.07 2.30 7.51
N VAL A 33 10.07 1.98 6.68
CA VAL A 33 10.17 0.73 5.94
C VAL A 33 11.19 -0.15 6.60
N PHE A 34 10.79 -1.34 7.02
CA PHE A 34 11.70 -2.35 7.56
C PHE A 34 12.18 -3.27 6.45
N THR A 35 13.50 -3.40 6.30
CA THR A 35 14.16 -4.23 5.29
C THR A 35 15.19 -5.15 5.94
N VAL A 36 15.56 -6.22 5.23
CA VAL A 36 16.61 -7.15 5.68
C VAL A 36 17.99 -6.48 5.67
N ALA A 37 18.30 -5.70 4.63
CA ALA A 37 19.64 -5.14 4.43
C ALA A 37 19.94 -3.96 5.36
N ASP A 38 18.98 -3.05 5.50
CA ASP A 38 19.20 -1.74 6.12
C ASP A 38 18.41 -1.54 7.43
N GLY A 39 17.62 -2.54 7.85
CA GLY A 39 16.74 -2.40 9.01
C GLY A 39 15.66 -1.35 8.78
N ALA A 40 15.52 -0.39 9.70
CA ALA A 40 14.50 0.65 9.65
C ALA A 40 14.93 1.84 8.78
N CYS A 41 14.24 2.05 7.66
CA CYS A 41 14.50 3.14 6.72
C CYS A 41 13.37 4.18 6.75
N LEU A 42 13.70 5.46 6.75
CA LEU A 42 12.71 6.52 6.58
C LEU A 42 12.17 6.53 5.15
N ALA A 43 10.86 6.65 5.02
CA ALA A 43 10.16 6.72 3.76
C ALA A 43 8.97 7.70 3.85
N TRP A 44 8.31 7.85 2.72
CA TRP A 44 7.10 8.65 2.59
C TRP A 44 6.05 7.77 1.91
N SER A 45 4.91 7.54 2.56
CA SER A 45 3.76 6.86 1.96
C SER A 45 2.83 7.90 1.35
N VAL A 46 2.53 7.76 0.07
CA VAL A 46 1.60 8.63 -0.66
C VAL A 46 0.26 7.91 -0.82
N HIS A 47 -0.83 8.64 -0.58
CA HIS A 47 -2.18 8.15 -0.81
C HIS A 47 -2.81 8.93 -1.96
N LEU A 48 -3.48 8.22 -2.86
CA LEU A 48 -4.17 8.78 -4.01
C LEU A 48 -5.68 8.71 -3.79
N TYR A 49 -6.41 9.75 -4.17
CA TYR A 49 -7.84 9.81 -3.92
C TYR A 49 -8.64 9.99 -5.20
N CYS A 50 -9.70 9.19 -5.35
CA CYS A 50 -10.71 9.40 -6.38
C CYS A 50 -11.84 10.25 -5.83
N THR A 51 -12.01 11.46 -6.37
CA THR A 51 -13.06 12.40 -5.96
C THR A 51 -14.47 11.93 -6.31
N GLU A 52 -14.62 11.14 -7.37
CA GLU A 52 -15.93 10.65 -7.85
C GLU A 52 -16.48 9.52 -6.98
N CYS A 53 -15.74 8.40 -6.87
CA CYS A 53 -16.19 7.25 -6.09
C CYS A 53 -15.73 7.27 -4.63
N LYS A 54 -15.05 8.34 -4.20
CA LYS A 54 -14.58 8.57 -2.82
C LYS A 54 -13.71 7.44 -2.28
N THR A 55 -12.89 6.87 -3.15
CA THR A 55 -11.97 5.78 -2.81
C THR A 55 -10.57 6.35 -2.55
N ASN A 56 -10.02 5.99 -1.39
CA ASN A 56 -8.64 6.28 -1.02
C ASN A 56 -7.75 5.07 -1.35
N TYR A 57 -6.68 5.29 -2.10
CA TYR A 57 -5.75 4.27 -2.54
C TYR A 57 -4.45 4.37 -1.75
N HIS A 58 -4.13 3.29 -1.05
CA HIS A 58 -2.89 3.08 -0.32
C HIS A 58 -1.98 2.12 -1.09
N ASN A 59 -0.79 1.85 -0.57
CA ASN A 59 0.18 0.97 -1.25
C ASN A 59 -0.37 -0.45 -1.51
N ASN A 60 -1.12 -1.02 -0.55
CA ASN A 60 -1.53 -2.42 -0.55
C ASN A 60 -3.04 -2.64 -0.65
N TYR A 61 -3.81 -1.59 -0.40
CA TYR A 61 -5.25 -1.67 -0.28
C TYR A 61 -5.89 -0.35 -0.70
N SER A 62 -7.19 -0.41 -0.94
CA SER A 62 -8.04 0.78 -1.09
C SER A 62 -9.11 0.81 -0.01
N VAL A 63 -9.51 2.01 0.40
CA VAL A 63 -10.61 2.23 1.34
C VAL A 63 -11.73 2.97 0.64
N CYS A 64 -12.93 2.39 0.65
CA CYS A 64 -14.13 3.02 0.10
C CYS A 64 -15.27 2.82 1.09
N GLY A 65 -15.89 3.91 1.56
CA GLY A 65 -17.00 3.84 2.52
C GLY A 65 -16.66 3.11 3.83
N GLY A 66 -15.42 3.21 4.31
CA GLY A 66 -14.93 2.51 5.51
C GLY A 66 -14.58 1.04 5.30
N VAL A 67 -14.81 0.49 4.11
CA VAL A 67 -14.42 -0.88 3.77
C VAL A 67 -13.02 -0.86 3.16
N GLN A 68 -12.10 -1.60 3.79
CA GLN A 68 -10.75 -1.81 3.28
C GLN A 68 -10.72 -3.06 2.40
N THR A 69 -10.25 -2.90 1.17
CA THR A 69 -10.09 -4.00 0.19
C THR A 69 -8.63 -4.10 -0.21
N TYR A 70 -8.00 -5.24 0.05
CA TYR A 70 -6.63 -5.52 -0.34
C TYR A 70 -6.54 -5.84 -1.85
N PHE A 71 -5.47 -5.39 -2.48
CA PHE A 71 -5.18 -5.78 -3.85
C PHE A 71 -4.80 -7.27 -3.91
N GLY A 72 -5.05 -7.90 -5.06
CA GLY A 72 -4.74 -9.32 -5.25
C GLY A 72 -3.24 -9.63 -5.17
N GLY A 73 -2.92 -10.83 -4.70
CA GLY A 73 -1.54 -11.31 -4.54
C GLY A 73 -0.90 -10.89 -3.22
N VAL A 74 0.36 -11.32 -3.02
CA VAL A 74 1.19 -10.88 -1.88
C VAL A 74 2.17 -9.82 -2.39
N PRO A 75 2.05 -8.56 -1.97
CA PRO A 75 2.92 -7.49 -2.43
C PRO A 75 4.31 -7.56 -1.78
N ASP A 76 5.32 -7.00 -2.44
CA ASP A 76 6.71 -6.99 -1.93
C ASP A 76 6.92 -6.10 -0.70
N LEU A 77 6.04 -5.12 -0.51
CA LEU A 77 6.07 -4.17 0.59
C LEU A 77 4.70 -4.15 1.25
N ILE A 78 4.59 -4.67 2.47
CA ILE A 78 3.33 -4.81 3.20
C ILE A 78 3.20 -3.67 4.21
N GLN A 79 2.12 -2.90 4.09
CA GLN A 79 1.75 -1.93 5.11
C GLN A 79 1.08 -2.64 6.30
N VAL A 80 1.76 -2.68 7.44
CA VAL A 80 1.31 -3.37 8.66
C VAL A 80 0.73 -2.41 9.71
N GLY A 81 0.92 -1.11 9.51
CA GLY A 81 0.36 -0.04 10.34
C GLY A 81 0.20 1.26 9.56
N GLU A 82 -0.24 2.31 10.22
CA GLU A 82 -0.47 3.60 9.56
C GLU A 82 0.83 4.21 8.99
N HIS A 83 1.96 3.98 9.66
CA HIS A 83 3.26 4.54 9.33
C HIS A 83 4.36 3.47 9.21
N GLN A 84 4.00 2.18 9.18
CA GLN A 84 4.94 1.06 9.20
C GLN A 84 4.71 0.16 7.99
N LEU A 85 5.76 -0.04 7.20
CA LEU A 85 5.77 -0.97 6.09
C LEU A 85 6.93 -1.94 6.25
N ILE A 86 6.76 -3.17 5.81
CA ILE A 86 7.76 -4.23 5.94
C ILE A 86 7.93 -4.89 4.59
N LYS A 87 9.18 -5.07 4.14
CA LYS A 87 9.46 -5.87 2.95
C LYS A 87 9.16 -7.34 3.21
N THR A 88 8.53 -7.99 2.24
CA THR A 88 8.16 -9.41 2.32
C THR A 88 9.35 -10.32 2.55
N ALA A 89 10.54 -9.96 2.03
CA ALA A 89 11.77 -10.68 2.32
C ALA A 89 12.11 -10.75 3.83
N LEU A 90 11.85 -9.67 4.59
CA LEU A 90 12.08 -9.64 6.04
C LEU A 90 11.04 -10.48 6.78
N ILE A 91 9.78 -10.42 6.34
CA ILE A 91 8.71 -11.26 6.88
C ILE A 91 9.05 -12.73 6.68
N ASN A 92 9.51 -13.12 5.49
CA ASN A 92 9.91 -14.50 5.19
C ASN A 92 11.03 -14.97 6.12
N THR A 93 12.03 -14.13 6.42
CA THR A 93 13.06 -14.48 7.42
C THR A 93 12.44 -14.77 8.80
N TRP A 94 11.44 -14.01 9.23
CA TRP A 94 10.74 -14.28 10.48
C TRP A 94 9.94 -15.59 10.43
N VAL A 95 9.27 -15.87 9.31
CA VAL A 95 8.58 -17.14 9.11
C VAL A 95 9.57 -18.30 9.18
N ASP A 96 10.72 -18.20 8.50
CA ASP A 96 11.77 -19.22 8.51
C ASP A 96 12.28 -19.47 9.93
N LEU A 97 12.53 -18.42 10.71
CA LEU A 97 12.93 -18.53 12.11
C LEU A 97 11.86 -19.24 12.96
N MET A 98 10.58 -18.90 12.77
CA MET A 98 9.49 -19.54 13.51
C MET A 98 9.32 -21.03 13.15
N LEU A 99 9.72 -21.44 11.94
CA LEU A 99 9.61 -22.82 11.49
C LEU A 99 10.84 -23.66 11.85
N THR A 100 12.02 -23.06 11.92
CA THR A 100 13.32 -23.76 12.03
C THR A 100 14.00 -23.63 13.38
N ALA A 101 13.70 -22.59 14.16
CA ALA A 101 14.28 -22.41 15.49
C ALA A 101 13.53 -23.26 16.54
N TRP A 102 13.95 -24.51 16.68
CA TRP A 102 13.62 -25.42 17.77
C TRP A 102 14.78 -25.50 18.77
#